data_AF-A0A7W4HU12-F1
#
_entry.id   AF-A0A7W4HU12-F1
#
_cell.length_a   1.000
_cell.length_b   1.000
_cell.length_c   1.000
_cell.angle_alpha   90.00
_cell.angle_beta   90.00
_cell.angle_gamma   90.00
#
_symmetry.space_group_name_H-M   'P 1'
#
loop_
_entity.id
_entity.type
_entity.pdbx_description
1 polymer ?
#
loop_
_entity_poly.entity_id
_entity_poly.type
_entity_poly.pdbx_seq_one_letter_code
_entity_poly.pdbx_strand_id
1 'polypeptide(L)'
;PAVAAQQAAVAQDAQRVVGALQAMQAPAASAGAILQKTSAQAAAAGGSTTITLPELQTLASALQQTKAIAEQTQSLLANLDTLTKTLATQQQTLKNGVAALNTGVEQFAPQATTAFAGYNTVRAGGERLQAGAALVAGNLATAQQGSGQLAQGAATLQQHSSTLVQASNQLADGSSTLAHKLQTGAAQVKLLPTSPAAQQQMAAPVASSEHSTGSVPNYGYAMAPYMLSLALFVGGLALTTMYPVRKTFSRQENAWRWWLAKMSVLGLAALVQATIMMLVLVYVVGLQPDHPWLFAATSYLASLAFMSLITLLVMVLDNPGRLVVMIIMVLQLAASEGIFPIQTASGFFQAINPWLPMTHSIIAYRHAISGGVDSALYTQHMLILAGFALVANALLIGFLTWRGTRQFAHTTVDGD
;
A
#
# COMPACT_ATOMS: atom_id res chain seq x y z
N PRO A 1 6.87 -58.62 -28.70
CA PRO A 1 6.46 -59.91 -29.29
C PRO A 1 7.51 -60.49 -30.27
N ALA A 2 7.88 -59.78 -31.34
CA ALA A 2 8.80 -60.28 -32.37
C ALA A 2 10.23 -60.55 -31.86
N VAL A 3 10.81 -59.63 -31.09
CA VAL A 3 12.16 -59.81 -30.51
C VAL A 3 12.21 -61.00 -29.55
N ALA A 4 11.19 -61.17 -28.69
CA ALA A 4 11.13 -62.27 -27.75
C ALA A 4 11.04 -63.64 -28.46
N ALA A 5 10.26 -63.73 -29.54
CA ALA A 5 10.19 -64.94 -30.36
C ALA A 5 11.54 -65.25 -31.03
N GLN A 6 12.23 -64.23 -31.54
CA GLN A 6 13.53 -64.40 -32.19
C GLN A 6 14.65 -64.76 -31.20
N GLN A 7 14.61 -64.20 -29.98
CA GLN A 7 15.51 -64.58 -28.89
C GLN A 7 15.30 -66.04 -28.47
N ALA A 8 14.04 -66.50 -28.40
CA ALA A 8 13.73 -67.89 -28.11
C ALA A 8 14.24 -68.84 -29.21
N ALA A 9 14.10 -68.46 -30.49
CA ALA A 9 14.61 -69.24 -31.62
C ALA A 9 16.15 -69.37 -31.59
N VAL A 10 16.87 -68.27 -31.33
CA VAL A 10 18.33 -68.29 -31.14
C VAL A 10 18.74 -69.17 -29.97
N ALA A 11 18.04 -69.07 -28.83
CA ALA A 11 18.35 -69.89 -27.66
C ALA A 11 18.14 -71.39 -27.93
N GLN A 12 17.07 -71.75 -28.65
CA GLN A 12 16.81 -73.14 -29.04
C GLN A 12 17.84 -73.67 -30.03
N ASP A 13 18.23 -72.90 -31.05
CA ASP A 13 19.25 -73.32 -32.00
C ASP A 13 20.64 -73.43 -31.35
N ALA A 14 20.98 -72.52 -30.43
CA ALA A 14 22.21 -72.62 -29.65
C ALA A 14 22.24 -73.90 -28.81
N GLN A 15 21.13 -74.25 -28.16
CA GLN A 15 21.00 -75.52 -27.41
C GLN A 15 21.13 -76.74 -28.32
N ARG A 16 20.53 -76.72 -29.52
CA ARG A 16 20.66 -77.82 -30.51
C ARG A 16 22.10 -78.02 -30.94
N VAL A 17 22.80 -76.94 -31.30
CA VAL A 17 24.22 -76.99 -31.70
C VAL A 17 25.08 -77.53 -30.56
N VAL A 18 24.88 -77.07 -29.33
CA VAL A 18 25.60 -77.58 -28.15
C VAL A 18 25.34 -79.09 -27.96
N GLY A 19 24.09 -79.52 -28.04
CA GLY A 19 23.72 -80.94 -27.91
C GLY A 19 24.33 -81.79 -29.03
N ALA A 20 24.33 -81.31 -30.27
CA ALA A 20 24.91 -82.01 -31.40
C ALA A 20 26.45 -82.09 -31.31
N LEU A 21 27.11 -81.02 -30.85
CA LEU A 21 28.55 -81.02 -30.56
C LEU A 21 28.91 -82.03 -29.48
N GLN A 22 28.10 -82.13 -28.41
CA GLN A 22 28.28 -83.14 -27.36
C GLN A 22 28.10 -84.56 -27.91
N ALA A 23 27.06 -84.79 -28.71
CA ALA A 23 26.78 -86.10 -29.32
C ALA A 23 27.88 -86.55 -30.30
N MET A 24 28.56 -85.61 -30.96
CA MET A 24 29.65 -85.90 -31.91
C MET A 24 30.97 -86.28 -31.24
N GLN A 25 31.17 -86.03 -29.95
CA GLN A 25 32.46 -86.28 -29.29
C GLN A 25 32.91 -87.74 -29.39
N ALA A 26 32.04 -88.70 -29.05
CA ALA A 26 32.37 -90.13 -29.08
C ALA A 26 32.48 -90.70 -30.52
N PRO A 27 31.57 -90.39 -31.46
CA PRO A 27 31.70 -90.77 -32.86
C PRO A 27 32.93 -90.18 -33.54
N ALA A 28 33.30 -88.93 -33.25
CA ALA A 28 34.50 -88.31 -33.80
C ALA A 28 35.79 -88.96 -33.27
N ALA A 29 35.85 -89.26 -31.97
CA ALA A 29 36.99 -89.98 -31.39
C ALA A 29 37.13 -91.38 -31.99
N SER A 30 36.00 -92.10 -32.15
CA SER A 30 35.97 -93.44 -32.76
C SER A 30 36.38 -93.41 -34.23
N ALA A 31 35.85 -92.45 -35.01
CA ALA A 31 36.23 -92.21 -36.39
C ALA A 31 37.73 -91.89 -36.52
N GLY A 32 38.27 -91.04 -35.65
CA GLY A 32 39.70 -90.72 -35.59
C GLY A 32 40.56 -91.94 -35.30
N ALA A 33 40.17 -92.78 -34.35
CA ALA A 33 40.88 -94.02 -34.03
C ALA A 33 40.85 -95.03 -35.19
N ILE A 34 39.71 -95.17 -35.88
CA ILE A 34 39.59 -96.00 -37.09
C ILE A 34 40.54 -95.47 -38.18
N LEU A 35 40.52 -94.17 -38.46
CA LEU A 35 41.40 -93.57 -39.47
C LEU A 35 42.88 -93.78 -39.14
N GLN A 36 43.29 -93.58 -37.88
CA GLN A 36 44.67 -93.83 -37.42
C GLN A 36 45.08 -95.31 -37.55
N LYS A 37 44.20 -96.24 -37.16
CA LYS A 37 44.44 -97.68 -37.32
C LYS A 37 44.58 -98.05 -38.79
N THR A 38 43.67 -97.59 -39.63
CA THR A 38 43.66 -97.91 -41.07
C THR A 38 44.86 -97.31 -41.80
N SER A 39 45.32 -96.11 -41.43
CA SER A 39 46.52 -95.48 -41.99
C SER A 39 47.80 -96.20 -41.56
N ALA A 40 47.90 -96.62 -40.29
CA ALA A 40 49.03 -97.42 -39.80
C ALA A 40 49.10 -98.79 -40.53
N GLN A 41 47.95 -99.43 -40.74
CA GLN A 41 47.87 -100.68 -41.51
C GLN A 41 48.26 -100.47 -42.99
N ALA A 42 47.80 -99.38 -43.62
CA ALA A 42 48.18 -99.05 -45.00
C ALA A 42 49.69 -98.84 -45.14
N ALA A 43 50.31 -98.14 -44.19
CA ALA A 43 51.76 -97.90 -44.18
C ALA A 43 52.57 -99.20 -44.04
N ALA A 44 52.10 -100.15 -43.23
CA ALA A 44 52.76 -101.44 -43.04
C ALA A 44 52.60 -102.41 -44.23
N ALA A 45 51.52 -102.28 -45.02
CA ALA A 45 51.15 -103.20 -46.10
C ALA A 45 51.39 -102.65 -47.52
N GLY A 46 52.35 -101.73 -47.68
CA GLY A 46 52.75 -101.21 -49.00
C GLY A 46 51.76 -100.24 -49.66
N GLY A 47 50.91 -99.58 -48.86
CA GLY A 47 50.00 -98.51 -49.30
C GLY A 47 48.52 -98.90 -49.37
N SER A 48 48.13 -100.14 -49.03
CA SER A 48 46.74 -100.61 -49.07
C SER A 48 46.25 -101.08 -47.70
N THR A 49 44.98 -100.85 -47.39
CA THR A 49 44.32 -101.28 -46.15
C THR A 49 42.89 -101.73 -46.40
N THR A 50 42.31 -102.49 -45.47
CA THR A 50 40.91 -102.94 -45.54
C THR A 50 40.11 -102.31 -44.40
N ILE A 51 38.98 -101.68 -44.72
CA ILE A 51 38.04 -101.14 -43.74
C ILE A 51 36.85 -102.10 -43.63
N THR A 52 36.47 -102.48 -42.41
CA THR A 52 35.31 -103.34 -42.19
C THR A 52 34.00 -102.55 -42.34
N LEU A 53 32.90 -103.25 -42.67
CA LEU A 53 31.59 -102.60 -42.80
C LEU A 53 31.15 -101.83 -41.54
N PRO A 54 31.34 -102.32 -40.30
CA PRO A 54 31.03 -101.56 -39.09
C PRO A 54 31.90 -100.30 -38.90
N GLU A 55 33.18 -100.36 -39.27
CA GLU A 55 34.08 -99.20 -39.24
C GLU A 55 33.65 -98.15 -40.26
N LEU A 56 33.24 -98.57 -41.48
CA LEU A 56 32.69 -97.69 -42.50
C LEU A 56 31.36 -97.04 -42.06
N GLN A 57 30.48 -97.80 -41.39
CA GLN A 57 29.24 -97.26 -40.81
C GLN A 57 29.51 -96.23 -39.71
N THR A 58 30.55 -96.42 -38.90
CA THR A 58 30.97 -95.47 -37.87
C THR A 58 31.49 -94.17 -38.48
N LEU A 59 32.33 -94.25 -39.51
CA LEU A 59 32.81 -93.10 -40.27
C LEU A 59 31.66 -92.35 -40.96
N ALA A 60 30.74 -93.07 -41.60
CA ALA A 60 29.55 -92.49 -42.23
C ALA A 60 28.66 -91.76 -41.21
N SER A 61 28.46 -92.35 -40.02
CA SER A 61 27.69 -91.74 -38.94
C SER A 61 28.34 -90.45 -38.42
N ALA A 62 29.67 -90.44 -38.25
CA ALA A 62 30.41 -89.24 -37.85
C ALA A 62 30.30 -88.12 -38.90
N LEU A 63 30.38 -88.47 -40.19
CA LEU A 63 30.20 -87.51 -41.28
C LEU A 63 28.76 -86.94 -41.31
N GLN A 64 27.75 -87.79 -41.12
CA GLN A 64 26.35 -87.35 -41.04
C GLN A 64 26.10 -86.41 -39.86
N GLN A 65 26.68 -86.70 -38.69
CA GLN A 65 26.58 -85.81 -37.52
C GLN A 65 27.31 -84.48 -37.75
N THR A 66 28.46 -84.50 -38.42
CA THR A 66 29.18 -83.28 -38.80
C THR A 66 28.34 -82.41 -39.73
N LYS A 67 27.67 -83.01 -40.71
CA LYS A 67 26.74 -82.32 -41.61
C LYS A 67 25.56 -81.72 -40.84
N ALA A 68 24.97 -82.47 -39.90
CA ALA A 68 23.87 -81.97 -39.07
C ALA A 68 24.30 -80.78 -38.19
N ILE A 69 25.51 -80.80 -37.62
CA ILE A 69 26.06 -79.65 -36.85
C ILE A 69 26.27 -78.45 -37.76
N ALA A 70 26.77 -78.63 -38.98
CA ALA A 70 26.95 -77.54 -39.94
C ALA A 70 25.60 -76.89 -40.31
N GLU A 71 24.57 -77.70 -40.57
CA GLU A 71 23.21 -77.20 -40.85
C GLU A 71 22.60 -76.46 -39.65
N GLN A 72 22.74 -76.99 -38.43
CA GLN A 72 22.26 -76.34 -37.21
C GLN A 72 23.00 -75.04 -36.91
N THR A 73 24.32 -75.01 -37.15
CA THR A 73 25.15 -73.80 -36.98
C THR A 73 24.75 -72.72 -37.99
N GLN A 74 24.42 -73.12 -39.23
CA GLN A 74 23.92 -72.21 -40.25
C GLN A 74 22.55 -71.62 -39.87
N SER A 75 21.66 -72.43 -39.29
CA SER A 75 20.36 -71.97 -38.75
C SER A 75 20.56 -70.96 -37.62
N LEU A 76 21.45 -71.26 -36.66
CA LEU A 76 21.79 -70.37 -35.56
C LEU A 76 22.33 -69.02 -36.07
N LEU A 77 23.23 -69.04 -37.05
CA LEU A 77 23.79 -67.83 -37.64
C LEU A 77 22.72 -66.98 -38.33
N ALA A 78 21.81 -67.60 -39.08
CA ALA A 78 20.71 -66.91 -39.74
C ALA A 78 19.74 -66.28 -38.71
N ASN A 79 19.45 -67.00 -37.62
CA ASN A 79 18.59 -66.50 -36.56
C ASN A 79 19.25 -65.38 -35.74
N LEU A 80 20.56 -65.42 -35.54
CA LEU A 80 21.34 -64.33 -34.92
C LEU A 80 21.40 -63.06 -35.79
N ASP A 81 21.59 -63.20 -37.10
CA ASP A 81 21.56 -62.08 -38.04
C ASP A 81 20.17 -61.41 -38.05
N THR A 82 19.10 -62.23 -38.11
CA THR A 82 17.72 -61.74 -38.05
C THR A 82 17.43 -61.04 -36.72
N LEU A 83 17.90 -61.59 -35.60
CA LEU A 83 17.77 -60.96 -34.29
C LEU A 83 18.46 -59.60 -34.25
N THR A 84 19.70 -59.53 -34.74
CA THR A 84 20.51 -58.31 -34.77
C THR A 84 19.83 -57.21 -35.60
N LYS A 85 19.35 -57.55 -36.79
CA LYS A 85 18.58 -56.62 -37.65
C LYS A 85 17.30 -56.14 -36.96
N THR A 86 16.55 -57.05 -36.34
CA THR A 86 15.31 -56.72 -35.62
C THR A 86 15.60 -55.77 -34.45
N LEU A 87 16.65 -56.03 -33.68
CA LEU A 87 17.06 -55.15 -32.58
C LEU A 87 17.47 -53.76 -33.08
N ALA A 88 18.23 -53.68 -34.18
CA ALA A 88 18.64 -52.41 -34.77
C ALA A 88 17.42 -51.58 -35.22
N THR A 89 16.45 -52.21 -35.90
CA THR A 89 15.20 -51.55 -36.30
C THR A 89 14.42 -51.07 -35.08
N GLN A 90 14.24 -51.92 -34.06
CA GLN A 90 13.51 -51.54 -32.84
C GLN A 90 14.20 -50.41 -32.08
N GLN A 91 15.53 -50.41 -32.02
CA GLN A 91 16.29 -49.32 -31.41
C GLN A 91 16.09 -48.00 -32.18
N GLN A 92 16.06 -48.04 -33.51
CA GLN A 92 15.79 -46.87 -34.33
C GLN A 92 14.36 -46.35 -34.15
N THR A 93 13.37 -47.24 -34.12
CA THR A 93 11.97 -46.88 -33.86
C THR A 93 11.83 -46.24 -32.48
N LEU A 94 12.50 -46.79 -31.46
CA LEU A 94 12.49 -46.22 -30.12
C LEU A 94 13.13 -44.81 -30.11
N LYS A 95 14.29 -44.63 -30.74
CA LYS A 95 14.94 -43.32 -30.87
C LYS A 95 14.02 -42.29 -31.54
N ASN A 96 13.38 -42.68 -32.65
CA ASN A 96 12.44 -41.83 -33.36
C ASN A 96 11.21 -41.50 -32.50
N GLY A 97 10.67 -42.47 -31.76
CA GLY A 97 9.56 -42.27 -30.85
C GLY A 97 9.88 -41.32 -29.70
N VAL A 98 11.07 -41.44 -29.11
CA VAL A 98 11.56 -40.53 -28.06
C VAL A 98 11.77 -39.12 -28.63
N ALA A 99 12.34 -38.98 -29.82
CA ALA A 99 12.51 -37.68 -30.46
C ALA A 99 11.16 -37.01 -30.76
N ALA A 100 10.19 -37.76 -31.31
CA ALA A 100 8.84 -37.27 -31.56
C ALA A 100 8.13 -36.84 -30.26
N LEU A 101 8.28 -37.61 -29.18
CA LEU A 101 7.76 -37.26 -27.86
C LEU A 101 8.39 -35.96 -27.35
N ASN A 102 9.72 -35.82 -27.45
CA ASN A 102 10.42 -34.62 -27.01
C ASN A 102 9.96 -33.38 -27.78
N THR A 103 9.84 -33.48 -29.11
CA THR A 103 9.30 -32.39 -29.95
C THR A 103 7.85 -32.07 -29.58
N GLY A 104 7.02 -33.07 -29.30
CA GLY A 104 5.64 -32.86 -28.86
C GLY A 104 5.57 -32.10 -27.53
N VAL A 105 6.42 -32.45 -26.57
CA VAL A 105 6.53 -31.75 -25.28
C VAL A 105 7.02 -30.31 -25.46
N GLU A 106 8.06 -30.11 -26.27
CA GLU A 106 8.61 -28.77 -26.57
C GLU A 106 7.59 -27.86 -27.28
N GLN A 107 6.70 -28.41 -28.10
CA GLN A 107 5.62 -27.66 -28.74
C GLN A 107 4.45 -27.39 -27.81
N PHE A 108 4.10 -28.35 -26.94
CA PHE A 108 2.95 -28.24 -26.04
C PHE A 108 3.20 -27.31 -24.84
N ALA A 109 4.39 -27.37 -24.24
CA ALA A 109 4.74 -26.57 -23.06
C ALA A 109 4.51 -25.05 -23.22
N PRO A 110 4.96 -24.38 -24.30
CA PRO A 110 4.70 -22.96 -24.50
C PRO A 110 3.20 -22.69 -24.71
N GLN A 111 2.49 -23.55 -25.45
CA GLN A 111 1.05 -23.38 -25.67
C GLN A 111 0.24 -23.47 -24.38
N ALA A 112 0.58 -24.43 -23.50
CA ALA A 112 -0.02 -24.52 -22.17
C ALA A 112 0.25 -23.26 -21.34
N THR A 113 1.48 -22.76 -21.36
CA THR A 113 1.86 -21.51 -20.68
C THR A 113 1.07 -20.31 -21.20
N THR A 114 0.92 -20.18 -22.52
CA THR A 114 0.10 -19.15 -23.16
C THR A 114 -1.38 -19.28 -22.77
N ALA A 115 -1.92 -20.50 -22.72
CA ALA A 115 -3.30 -20.74 -22.30
C ALA A 115 -3.54 -20.31 -20.85
N PHE A 116 -2.61 -20.63 -19.93
CA PHE A 116 -2.68 -20.18 -18.53
C PHE A 116 -2.58 -18.65 -18.40
N ALA A 117 -1.71 -18.01 -19.19
CA ALA A 117 -1.62 -16.54 -19.23
C ALA A 117 -2.92 -15.90 -19.75
N GLY A 118 -3.52 -16.50 -20.78
CA GLY A 118 -4.83 -16.10 -21.32
C GLY A 118 -5.94 -16.22 -20.28
N TYR A 119 -6.01 -17.35 -19.58
CA TYR A 119 -6.96 -17.55 -18.47
C TYR A 119 -6.83 -16.48 -17.38
N ASN A 120 -5.61 -16.18 -16.94
CA ASN A 120 -5.37 -15.13 -15.95
C ASN A 120 -5.78 -13.74 -16.45
N THR A 121 -5.57 -13.46 -17.73
CA THR A 121 -6.01 -12.21 -18.38
C THR A 121 -7.54 -12.09 -18.38
N VAL A 122 -8.24 -13.17 -18.72
CA VAL A 122 -9.72 -13.22 -18.70
C VAL A 122 -10.24 -13.05 -17.27
N ARG A 123 -9.66 -13.74 -16.28
CA ARG A 123 -10.03 -13.58 -14.86
C ARG A 123 -9.89 -12.13 -14.39
N ALA A 124 -8.74 -11.49 -14.67
CA ALA A 124 -8.52 -10.10 -14.33
C ALA A 124 -9.48 -9.15 -15.08
N GLY A 125 -9.86 -9.49 -16.31
CA GLY A 125 -10.91 -8.80 -17.05
C GLY A 125 -12.29 -8.91 -16.37
N GLY A 126 -12.64 -10.09 -15.88
CA GLY A 126 -13.87 -10.33 -15.13
C GLY A 126 -13.93 -9.55 -13.81
N GLU A 127 -12.83 -9.51 -13.05
CA GLU A 127 -12.73 -8.70 -11.82
C GLU A 127 -12.90 -7.20 -12.11
N ARG A 128 -12.27 -6.69 -13.18
CA ARG A 128 -12.44 -5.30 -13.63
C ARG A 128 -13.87 -5.01 -14.05
N LEU A 129 -14.52 -5.93 -14.76
CA LEU A 129 -15.91 -5.79 -15.17
C LEU A 129 -16.85 -5.75 -13.96
N GLN A 130 -16.64 -6.63 -12.97
CA GLN A 130 -17.43 -6.65 -11.74
C GLN A 130 -17.27 -5.34 -10.94
N ALA A 131 -16.04 -4.84 -10.79
CA ALA A 131 -15.78 -3.56 -10.13
C ALA A 131 -16.44 -2.40 -10.88
N GLY A 132 -16.36 -2.39 -12.22
CA GLY A 132 -17.03 -1.41 -13.07
C GLY A 132 -18.56 -1.44 -12.91
N ALA A 133 -19.16 -2.64 -12.88
CA ALA A 133 -20.60 -2.80 -12.66
C ALA A 133 -21.04 -2.29 -11.27
N ALA A 134 -20.25 -2.56 -10.22
CA ALA A 134 -20.51 -2.05 -8.88
C ALA A 134 -20.43 -0.51 -8.81
N LEU A 135 -19.45 0.10 -9.49
CA LEU A 135 -19.34 1.56 -9.61
C LEU A 135 -20.54 2.17 -10.32
N VAL A 136 -20.99 1.58 -11.44
CA VAL A 136 -22.18 2.04 -12.17
C VAL A 136 -23.42 1.96 -11.29
N ALA A 137 -23.63 0.84 -10.58
CA ALA A 137 -24.75 0.68 -9.66
C ALA A 137 -24.74 1.73 -8.54
N GLY A 138 -23.57 1.99 -7.94
CA GLY A 138 -23.41 3.03 -6.92
C GLY A 138 -23.69 4.44 -7.45
N ASN A 139 -23.18 4.76 -8.64
CA ASN A 139 -23.44 6.06 -9.27
C ASN A 139 -24.91 6.25 -9.64
N LEU A 140 -25.60 5.18 -10.07
CA LEU A 140 -27.03 5.24 -10.35
C LEU A 140 -27.85 5.51 -9.07
N ALA A 141 -27.49 4.89 -7.95
CA ALA A 141 -28.12 5.16 -6.66
C ALA A 141 -27.92 6.62 -6.23
N THR A 142 -26.70 7.15 -6.37
CA THR A 142 -26.39 8.57 -6.11
C THR A 142 -27.20 9.50 -7.02
N ALA A 143 -27.29 9.19 -8.32
CA ALA A 143 -28.07 9.99 -9.26
C ALA A 143 -29.57 9.98 -8.92
N GLN A 144 -30.11 8.83 -8.50
CA GLN A 144 -31.49 8.70 -8.05
C GLN A 144 -31.74 9.54 -6.78
N GLN A 145 -30.81 9.52 -5.82
CA GLN A 145 -30.89 10.35 -4.61
C GLN A 145 -30.85 11.85 -4.95
N GLY A 146 -29.93 12.27 -5.83
CA GLY A 146 -29.85 13.65 -6.30
C GLY A 146 -31.11 14.11 -7.04
N SER A 147 -31.69 13.25 -7.87
CA SER A 147 -32.99 13.52 -8.51
C SER A 147 -34.12 13.68 -7.49
N GLY A 148 -34.15 12.83 -6.45
CA GLY A 148 -35.09 12.97 -5.33
C GLY A 148 -34.94 14.28 -4.56
N GLN A 149 -33.69 14.70 -4.28
CA GLN A 149 -33.40 15.99 -3.64
C GLN A 149 -33.83 17.17 -4.51
N LEU A 150 -33.59 17.11 -5.82
CA LEU A 150 -34.03 18.14 -6.76
C LEU A 150 -35.56 18.25 -6.79
N ALA A 151 -36.26 17.11 -6.83
CA ALA A 151 -37.72 17.09 -6.80
C ALA A 151 -38.27 17.70 -5.49
N GLN A 152 -37.67 17.37 -4.35
CA GLN A 152 -38.02 17.97 -3.05
C GLN A 152 -37.73 19.47 -3.02
N GLY A 153 -36.58 19.91 -3.54
CA GLY A 153 -36.25 21.33 -3.64
C GLY A 153 -37.23 22.11 -4.52
N ALA A 154 -37.62 21.55 -5.67
CA ALA A 154 -38.63 22.13 -6.54
C ALA A 154 -40.01 22.23 -5.87
N ALA A 155 -40.41 21.19 -5.11
CA ALA A 155 -41.66 21.21 -4.34
C ALA A 155 -41.64 22.28 -3.25
N THR A 156 -40.54 22.40 -2.50
CA THR A 156 -40.33 23.46 -1.49
C THR A 156 -40.39 24.85 -2.11
N LEU A 157 -39.72 25.06 -3.25
CA LEU A 157 -39.75 26.33 -3.97
C LEU A 157 -41.19 26.69 -4.41
N GLN A 158 -41.91 25.72 -4.97
CA GLN A 158 -43.30 25.89 -5.37
C GLN A 158 -44.20 26.26 -4.17
N GLN A 159 -43.99 25.60 -3.02
CA GLN A 159 -44.76 25.86 -1.80
C GLN A 159 -44.52 27.28 -1.24
N HIS A 160 -43.28 27.78 -1.29
CA HIS A 160 -42.94 29.09 -0.73
C HIS A 160 -43.05 30.25 -1.71
N SER A 161 -43.16 29.98 -3.03
CA SER A 161 -43.30 31.01 -4.07
C SER A 161 -44.46 31.97 -3.79
N SER A 162 -45.63 31.45 -3.41
CA SER A 162 -46.81 32.28 -3.09
C SER A 162 -46.58 33.18 -1.86
N THR A 163 -45.86 32.67 -0.86
CA THR A 163 -45.50 33.42 0.35
C THR A 163 -44.53 34.56 0.01
N LEU A 164 -43.55 34.30 -0.85
CA LEU A 164 -42.57 35.32 -1.27
C LEU A 164 -43.25 36.45 -2.06
N VAL A 165 -44.20 36.11 -2.94
CA VAL A 165 -45.01 37.11 -3.67
C VAL A 165 -45.84 37.93 -2.69
N GLN A 166 -46.50 37.30 -1.71
CA GLN A 166 -47.28 38.01 -0.70
C GLN A 166 -46.41 38.96 0.15
N ALA A 167 -45.24 38.50 0.60
CA ALA A 167 -44.30 39.32 1.35
C ALA A 167 -43.78 40.50 0.52
N SER A 168 -43.51 40.31 -0.78
CA SER A 168 -43.11 41.39 -1.68
C SER A 168 -44.21 42.44 -1.85
N ASN A 169 -45.47 42.02 -1.93
CA ASN A 169 -46.61 42.94 -1.99
C ASN A 169 -46.76 43.72 -0.68
N GLN A 170 -46.65 43.03 0.48
CA GLN A 170 -46.67 43.68 1.79
C GLN A 170 -45.55 44.71 1.95
N LEU A 171 -44.34 44.41 1.45
CA LEU A 171 -43.22 45.35 1.48
C LEU A 171 -43.50 46.59 0.62
N ALA A 172 -44.08 46.40 -0.57
CA ALA A 172 -44.49 47.51 -1.44
C ALA A 172 -45.54 48.40 -0.76
N ASP A 173 -46.55 47.79 -0.15
CA ASP A 173 -47.61 48.48 0.58
C ASP A 173 -47.06 49.24 1.81
N GLY A 174 -46.16 48.61 2.56
CA GLY A 174 -45.48 49.22 3.70
C GLY A 174 -44.61 50.41 3.29
N SER A 175 -43.89 50.29 2.17
CA SER A 175 -43.08 51.38 1.61
C SER A 175 -43.96 52.56 1.17
N SER A 176 -45.08 52.28 0.49
CA SER A 176 -46.07 53.30 0.11
C SER A 176 -46.65 54.01 1.34
N THR A 177 -46.99 53.23 2.38
CA THR A 177 -47.49 53.75 3.65
C THR A 177 -46.45 54.66 4.33
N LEU A 178 -45.19 54.22 4.39
CA LEU A 178 -44.09 55.00 4.96
C LEU A 178 -43.90 56.31 4.19
N ALA A 179 -43.86 56.26 2.86
CA ALA A 179 -43.73 57.44 2.02
C ALA A 179 -44.86 58.44 2.28
N HIS A 180 -46.10 57.96 2.34
CA HIS A 180 -47.25 58.81 2.64
C HIS A 180 -47.14 59.41 4.05
N LYS A 181 -46.79 58.62 5.06
CA LYS A 181 -46.65 59.10 6.46
C LYS A 181 -45.51 60.11 6.61
N LEU A 182 -44.38 59.92 5.92
CA LEU A 182 -43.29 60.88 5.88
C LEU A 182 -43.72 62.19 5.20
N GLN A 183 -44.48 62.12 4.11
CA GLN A 183 -45.01 63.31 3.45
C GLN A 183 -45.99 64.06 4.36
N THR A 184 -46.88 63.36 5.05
CA THR A 184 -47.79 63.94 6.04
C THR A 184 -47.02 64.54 7.23
N GLY A 185 -46.03 63.83 7.76
CA GLY A 185 -45.18 64.31 8.85
C GLY A 185 -44.39 65.56 8.47
N ALA A 186 -43.81 65.60 7.27
CA ALA A 186 -43.13 66.78 6.73
C ALA A 186 -44.08 67.98 6.59
N ALA A 187 -45.33 67.76 6.17
CA ALA A 187 -46.35 68.80 6.13
C ALA A 187 -46.73 69.31 7.52
N GLN A 188 -46.80 68.43 8.52
CA GLN A 188 -47.07 68.81 9.92
C GLN A 188 -45.90 69.56 10.56
N VAL A 189 -44.64 69.15 10.30
CA VAL A 189 -43.44 69.84 10.77
C VAL A 189 -43.36 71.27 10.22
N LYS A 190 -43.80 71.49 8.97
CA LYS A 190 -43.94 72.84 8.38
C LYS A 190 -44.93 73.75 9.12
N LEU A 191 -45.86 73.19 9.90
CA LEU A 191 -46.88 73.93 10.65
C LEU A 191 -46.48 74.19 12.11
N LEU A 192 -45.37 73.63 12.60
CA LEU A 192 -44.87 73.93 13.94
C LEU A 192 -44.15 75.29 13.95
N PRO A 193 -44.43 76.18 14.93
CA PRO A 193 -43.68 77.40 15.09
C PRO A 193 -42.23 77.06 15.48
N THR A 194 -41.29 77.28 14.56
CA THR A 194 -39.85 77.12 14.79
C THR A 194 -39.35 78.23 15.71
N SER A 195 -39.43 78.02 17.02
CA SER A 195 -38.60 78.77 17.95
C SER A 195 -37.14 78.33 17.80
N PRO A 196 -36.15 79.23 17.95
CA PRO A 196 -34.72 78.89 17.86
C PRO A 196 -34.31 77.75 18.83
N ALA A 197 -34.98 77.64 19.98
CA ALA A 197 -34.72 76.59 20.98
C ALA A 197 -35.13 75.19 20.49
N ALA A 198 -36.23 75.07 19.74
CA ALA A 198 -36.69 73.79 19.19
C ALA A 198 -35.79 73.28 18.05
N GLN A 199 -35.17 74.19 17.27
CA GLN A 199 -34.19 73.83 16.24
C GLN A 199 -32.90 73.24 16.84
N GLN A 200 -32.45 73.76 17.98
CA GLN A 200 -31.24 73.27 18.66
C GLN A 200 -31.41 71.86 19.25
N GLN A 201 -32.60 71.52 19.75
CA GLN A 201 -32.91 70.16 20.24
C GLN A 201 -33.07 69.14 19.10
N MET A 202 -33.48 69.56 17.90
CA MET A 202 -33.59 68.68 16.73
C MET A 202 -32.26 68.46 16.00
N ALA A 203 -31.31 69.39 16.10
CA ALA A 203 -30.01 69.31 15.42
C ALA A 203 -28.97 68.43 16.17
N ALA A 204 -29.23 68.04 17.42
CA ALA A 204 -28.31 67.24 18.22
C ALA A 204 -29.03 66.22 19.13
N PRO A 205 -29.67 65.17 18.57
CA PRO A 205 -30.19 64.10 19.40
C PRO A 205 -29.02 63.20 19.82
N VAL A 206 -28.73 63.21 21.12
CA VAL A 206 -27.90 62.25 21.89
C VAL A 206 -26.53 61.90 21.29
N ALA A 207 -25.48 62.44 21.91
CA ALA A 207 -24.12 61.98 21.69
C ALA A 207 -23.99 60.50 22.06
N SER A 208 -23.83 59.65 21.04
CA SER A 208 -23.45 58.25 21.20
C SER A 208 -22.02 58.19 21.75
N SER A 209 -21.86 57.65 22.95
CA SER A 209 -20.53 57.34 23.49
C SER A 209 -20.05 56.03 22.86
N GLU A 210 -19.19 56.12 21.85
CA GLU A 210 -18.45 54.96 21.37
C GLU A 210 -17.36 54.60 22.40
N HIS A 211 -17.38 53.37 22.90
CA HIS A 211 -16.27 52.78 23.63
C HIS A 211 -15.56 51.79 22.71
N SER A 212 -14.52 52.27 22.03
CA SER A 212 -13.58 51.40 21.32
C SER A 212 -12.71 50.69 22.37
N THR A 213 -12.89 49.38 22.52
CA THR A 213 -12.12 48.55 23.45
C THR A 213 -10.72 48.22 22.93
N GLY A 214 -10.42 48.53 21.67
CA GLY A 214 -9.10 48.36 21.05
C GLY A 214 -9.09 48.89 19.61
N SER A 215 -7.98 49.52 19.20
CA SER A 215 -7.84 50.08 17.85
C SER A 215 -7.09 49.11 16.96
N VAL A 216 -7.66 48.80 15.78
CA VAL A 216 -7.03 47.93 14.78
C VAL A 216 -6.78 48.78 13.52
N PRO A 217 -5.54 49.24 13.27
CA PRO A 217 -5.26 50.26 12.25
C PRO A 217 -5.60 49.86 10.81
N ASN A 218 -5.49 48.57 10.49
CA ASN A 218 -5.77 48.05 9.15
C ASN A 218 -6.10 46.55 9.19
N TYR A 219 -6.50 46.01 8.03
CA TYR A 219 -6.85 44.60 7.86
C TYR A 219 -5.71 43.63 8.21
N GLY A 220 -4.45 44.03 8.03
CA GLY A 220 -3.28 43.25 8.41
C GLY A 220 -3.20 43.00 9.93
N TYR A 221 -3.47 44.02 10.75
CA TYR A 221 -3.54 43.86 12.21
C TYR A 221 -4.71 42.95 12.63
N ALA A 222 -5.85 43.04 11.93
CA ALA A 222 -7.01 42.18 12.18
C ALA A 222 -6.71 40.70 11.91
N MET A 223 -5.96 40.40 10.83
CA MET A 223 -5.62 39.03 10.42
C MET A 223 -4.34 38.48 11.06
N ALA A 224 -3.48 39.33 11.63
CA ALA A 224 -2.20 38.92 12.20
C ALA A 224 -2.31 37.77 13.22
N PRO A 225 -3.23 37.80 14.23
CA PRO A 225 -3.41 36.70 15.18
C PRO A 225 -3.57 35.32 14.53
N TYR A 226 -4.34 35.25 13.45
CA TYR A 226 -4.61 34.04 12.71
C TYR A 226 -3.37 33.57 11.94
N MET A 227 -2.71 34.48 11.21
CA MET A 227 -1.53 34.14 10.43
C MET A 227 -0.33 33.74 11.29
N LEU A 228 -0.14 34.40 12.44
CA LEU A 228 0.84 34.05 13.46
C LEU A 228 0.65 32.61 13.95
N SER A 229 -0.57 32.29 14.37
CA SER A 229 -0.88 30.97 14.90
C SER A 229 -0.73 29.89 13.84
N LEU A 230 -1.12 30.18 12.60
CA LEU A 230 -0.97 29.29 11.46
C LEU A 230 0.51 29.02 11.16
N ALA A 231 1.32 30.07 11.08
CA ALA A 231 2.74 29.98 10.76
C ALA A 231 3.48 29.11 11.79
N LEU A 232 3.21 29.28 13.09
CA LEU A 232 3.80 28.46 14.15
C LEU A 232 3.40 26.98 14.06
N PHE A 233 2.13 26.70 13.76
CA PHE A 233 1.63 25.33 13.65
C PHE A 233 2.22 24.62 12.43
N VAL A 234 2.21 25.29 11.26
CA VAL A 234 2.79 24.78 10.01
C VAL A 234 4.29 24.60 10.16
N GLY A 235 5.00 25.55 10.78
CA GLY A 235 6.43 25.44 11.07
C GLY A 235 6.75 24.22 11.93
N GLY A 236 5.94 23.95 12.96
CA GLY A 236 6.05 22.73 13.77
C GLY A 236 5.85 21.43 12.96
N LEU A 237 4.83 21.39 12.08
CA LEU A 237 4.58 20.24 11.22
C LEU A 237 5.72 20.02 10.21
N ALA A 238 6.25 21.09 9.61
CA ALA A 238 7.37 21.02 8.69
C ALA A 238 8.64 20.51 9.38
N LEU A 239 8.97 21.06 10.56
CA LEU A 239 10.14 20.67 11.34
C LEU A 239 10.08 19.21 11.77
N THR A 240 8.93 18.74 12.26
CA THR A 240 8.77 17.33 12.61
C THR A 240 8.83 16.41 11.39
N THR A 241 8.63 16.91 10.16
CA THR A 241 8.74 16.13 8.91
C THR A 241 10.18 15.97 8.46
N MET A 242 11.00 17.00 8.63
CA MET A 242 12.43 16.94 8.32
C MET A 242 13.22 16.22 9.41
N TYR A 243 12.90 16.46 10.69
CA TYR A 243 13.58 15.84 11.81
C TYR A 243 13.05 14.41 12.06
N PRO A 244 13.91 13.37 12.12
CA PRO A 244 13.47 12.00 12.35
C PRO A 244 13.09 11.78 13.83
N VAL A 245 11.89 12.22 14.20
CA VAL A 245 11.38 12.25 15.59
C VAL A 245 11.48 10.86 16.27
N ARG A 246 11.19 9.78 15.53
CA ARG A 246 11.20 8.40 16.04
C ARG A 246 12.56 7.70 16.09
N LYS A 247 13.57 8.17 15.33
CA LYS A 247 14.89 7.49 15.32
C LYS A 247 15.65 7.77 16.62
N THR A 248 16.23 6.73 17.19
CA THR A 248 17.09 6.80 18.39
C THR A 248 18.54 6.50 17.98
N PHE A 249 19.48 7.37 18.38
CA PHE A 249 20.91 7.22 18.05
C PHE A 249 21.74 6.61 19.19
N SER A 250 21.16 6.38 20.36
CA SER A 250 21.81 5.72 21.51
C SER A 250 20.78 4.91 22.32
N ARG A 251 21.26 3.97 23.12
CA ARG A 251 20.46 3.17 24.04
C ARG A 251 19.90 4.10 25.12
N GLN A 252 18.58 4.25 25.12
CA GLN A 252 17.85 5.09 26.06
C GLN A 252 17.82 4.40 27.43
N GLU A 253 18.17 5.07 28.52
CA GLU A 253 18.14 4.45 29.86
C GLU A 253 16.78 4.60 30.55
N ASN A 254 16.06 5.69 30.31
CA ASN A 254 14.70 5.91 30.84
C ASN A 254 13.87 6.85 29.94
N ALA A 255 12.55 6.83 30.11
CA ALA A 255 11.62 7.62 29.29
C ALA A 255 11.81 9.13 29.42
N TRP A 256 12.23 9.60 30.59
CA TRP A 256 12.51 11.02 30.83
C TRP A 256 13.69 11.52 30.00
N ARG A 257 14.81 10.79 29.99
CA ARG A 257 15.96 11.13 29.13
C ARG A 257 15.60 11.08 27.66
N TRP A 258 14.75 10.13 27.25
CA TRP A 258 14.25 10.07 25.87
C TRP A 258 13.44 11.30 25.49
N TRP A 259 12.46 11.63 26.33
CA TRP A 259 11.64 12.83 26.15
C TRP A 259 12.52 14.08 26.10
N LEU A 260 13.43 14.24 27.06
CA LEU A 260 14.32 15.40 27.16
C LEU A 260 15.24 15.53 25.94
N ALA A 261 15.80 14.43 25.44
CA ALA A 261 16.64 14.43 24.24
C ALA A 261 15.90 14.87 22.97
N LYS A 262 14.58 14.63 22.90
CA LYS A 262 13.75 15.05 21.76
C LYS A 262 13.22 16.46 21.94
N MET A 263 12.73 16.79 23.13
CA MET A 263 12.19 18.12 23.43
C MET A 263 13.28 19.18 23.56
N SER A 264 14.53 18.83 23.85
CA SER A 264 15.63 19.80 23.77
C SER A 264 15.81 20.33 22.35
N VAL A 265 15.78 19.45 21.35
CA VAL A 265 15.93 19.83 19.93
C VAL A 265 14.67 20.48 19.41
N LEU A 266 13.50 19.84 19.57
CA LEU A 266 12.23 20.32 19.04
C LEU A 266 11.71 21.55 19.79
N GLY A 267 11.91 21.61 21.10
CA GLY A 267 11.58 22.78 21.92
C GLY A 267 12.47 23.97 21.59
N LEU A 268 13.78 23.77 21.40
CA LEU A 268 14.66 24.84 20.91
C LEU A 268 14.23 25.31 19.53
N ALA A 269 13.92 24.39 18.61
CA ALA A 269 13.42 24.76 17.29
C ALA A 269 12.09 25.53 17.36
N ALA A 270 11.20 25.17 18.29
CA ALA A 270 9.95 25.89 18.54
C ALA A 270 10.19 27.32 19.03
N LEU A 271 11.16 27.52 19.92
CA LEU A 271 11.54 28.87 20.38
C LEU A 271 12.16 29.67 19.24
N VAL A 272 13.09 29.08 18.49
CA VAL A 272 13.77 29.75 17.37
C VAL A 272 12.77 30.16 16.28
N GLN A 273 11.86 29.28 15.87
CA GLN A 273 10.86 29.64 14.85
C GLN A 273 9.94 30.77 15.33
N ALA A 274 9.58 30.80 16.62
CA ALA A 274 8.75 31.86 17.19
C ALA A 274 9.51 33.19 17.21
N THR A 275 10.78 33.18 17.61
CA THR A 275 11.64 34.36 17.57
C THR A 275 11.77 34.90 16.14
N ILE A 276 12.09 34.04 15.18
CA ILE A 276 12.20 34.45 13.76
C ILE A 276 10.90 35.07 13.29
N MET A 277 9.76 34.41 13.54
CA MET A 277 8.44 34.91 13.15
C MET A 277 8.14 36.29 13.76
N MET A 278 8.39 36.47 15.06
CA MET A 278 8.20 37.76 15.74
C MET A 278 9.08 38.86 15.16
N LEU A 279 10.37 38.57 14.94
CA LEU A 279 11.31 39.54 14.37
C LEU A 279 10.89 39.97 12.95
N VAL A 280 10.48 39.01 12.11
CA VAL A 280 10.00 39.30 10.76
C VAL A 280 8.74 40.17 10.83
N LEU A 281 7.77 39.85 11.69
CA LEU A 281 6.54 40.63 11.76
C LEU A 281 6.76 42.03 12.31
N VAL A 282 7.58 42.20 13.35
CA VAL A 282 7.82 43.51 13.95
C VAL A 282 8.72 44.37 13.08
N TYR A 283 9.84 43.83 12.56
CA TYR A 283 10.86 44.64 11.89
C TYR A 283 10.74 44.65 10.36
N VAL A 284 10.19 43.61 9.73
CA VAL A 284 10.05 43.55 8.26
C VAL A 284 8.65 43.97 7.83
N VAL A 285 7.61 43.45 8.49
CA VAL A 285 6.21 43.76 8.17
C VAL A 285 5.72 45.06 8.84
N GLY A 286 6.34 45.45 9.97
CA GLY A 286 5.96 46.66 10.70
C GLY A 286 4.76 46.49 11.62
N LEU A 287 4.51 45.27 12.11
CA LEU A 287 3.50 45.01 13.15
C LEU A 287 3.96 45.64 14.47
N GLN A 288 3.12 46.48 15.07
CA GLN A 288 3.36 47.12 16.36
C GLN A 288 2.38 46.56 17.40
N PRO A 289 2.75 45.54 18.18
CA PRO A 289 1.87 45.02 19.24
C PRO A 289 1.74 46.04 20.38
N ASP A 290 0.51 46.31 20.82
CA ASP A 290 0.23 47.15 22.00
C ASP A 290 0.91 46.63 23.27
N HIS A 291 1.05 45.31 23.39
CA HIS A 291 1.69 44.64 24.52
C HIS A 291 2.82 43.71 24.05
N PRO A 292 4.04 44.23 23.77
CA PRO A 292 5.15 43.45 23.20
C PRO A 292 5.55 42.23 24.05
N TRP A 293 5.49 42.36 25.37
CA TRP A 293 5.81 41.25 26.28
C TRP A 293 4.77 40.14 26.24
N LEU A 294 3.48 40.50 26.19
CA LEU A 294 2.40 39.52 26.04
C LEU A 294 2.46 38.86 24.66
N PHE A 295 2.81 39.62 23.63
CA PHE A 295 3.02 39.11 22.27
C PHE A 295 4.14 38.06 22.21
N ALA A 296 5.25 38.33 22.90
CA ALA A 296 6.34 37.38 23.02
C ALA A 296 5.95 36.14 23.81
N ALA A 297 5.30 36.32 24.97
CA ALA A 297 4.83 35.21 25.80
C ALA A 297 3.84 34.30 25.03
N THR A 298 2.86 34.88 24.34
CA THR A 298 1.91 34.15 23.49
C THR A 298 2.61 33.40 22.38
N SER A 299 3.60 34.01 21.72
CA SER A 299 4.33 33.37 20.62
C SER A 299 5.15 32.17 21.06
N TYR A 300 5.88 32.30 22.16
CA TYR A 300 6.65 31.17 22.69
C TYR A 300 5.74 30.07 23.20
N LEU A 301 4.68 30.40 23.94
CA LEU A 301 3.78 29.41 24.49
C LEU A 301 2.99 28.68 23.40
N ALA A 302 2.44 29.41 22.42
CA ALA A 302 1.73 28.82 21.29
C ALA A 302 2.66 27.89 20.48
N SER A 303 3.88 28.34 20.18
CA SER A 303 4.86 27.53 19.45
C SER A 303 5.22 26.24 20.21
N LEU A 304 5.46 26.33 21.51
CA LEU A 304 5.75 25.17 22.36
C LEU A 304 4.54 24.23 22.45
N ALA A 305 3.32 24.76 22.61
CA ALA A 305 2.10 23.97 22.67
C ALA A 305 1.85 23.22 21.36
N PHE A 306 1.94 23.91 20.22
CA PHE A 306 1.79 23.30 18.90
C PHE A 306 2.87 22.27 18.65
N MET A 307 4.14 22.59 18.89
CA MET A 307 5.25 21.65 18.71
C MET A 307 5.07 20.40 19.58
N SER A 308 4.63 20.57 20.83
CA SER A 308 4.39 19.45 21.76
C SER A 308 3.26 18.54 21.27
N LEU A 309 2.14 19.13 20.84
CA LEU A 309 1.00 18.38 20.30
C LEU A 309 1.36 17.63 19.02
N ILE A 310 2.01 18.30 18.07
CA ILE A 310 2.44 17.72 16.80
C ILE A 310 3.42 16.59 17.06
N THR A 311 4.41 16.81 17.93
CA THR A 311 5.40 15.80 18.30
C THR A 311 4.76 14.59 18.96
N LEU A 312 3.79 14.78 19.87
CA LEU A 312 3.02 13.68 20.46
C LEU A 312 2.37 12.82 19.36
N LEU A 313 1.58 13.44 18.48
CA LEU A 313 0.85 12.75 17.42
C LEU A 313 1.78 11.99 16.48
N VAL A 314 2.85 12.62 16.01
CA VAL A 314 3.84 12.00 15.11
C VAL A 314 4.62 10.90 15.83
N MET A 315 4.93 11.06 17.11
CA MET A 315 5.69 10.06 17.86
C MET A 315 4.84 8.84 18.22
N VAL A 316 3.54 9.01 18.49
CA VAL A 316 2.60 7.93 18.80
C VAL A 316 2.13 7.19 17.55
N LEU A 317 1.81 7.91 16.46
CA LEU A 317 1.15 7.33 15.28
C LEU A 317 2.04 7.24 14.02
N ASP A 318 3.25 7.79 14.02
CA ASP A 318 4.17 7.83 12.86
C ASP A 318 3.65 8.68 11.69
N ASN A 319 3.93 8.27 10.43
CA ASN A 319 3.35 8.80 9.22
C ASN A 319 1.82 9.04 9.31
N PRO A 320 0.99 8.09 9.79
CA PRO A 320 -0.41 8.37 10.09
C PRO A 320 -0.64 9.56 11.03
N GLY A 321 0.22 9.75 12.03
CA GLY A 321 0.16 10.89 12.94
C GLY A 321 0.33 12.23 12.25
N ARG A 322 1.17 12.31 11.22
CA ARG A 322 1.32 13.52 10.39
C ARG A 322 0.03 13.87 9.65
N LEU A 323 -0.64 12.85 9.10
CA LEU A 323 -1.93 13.03 8.45
C LEU A 323 -2.98 13.55 9.45
N VAL A 324 -3.01 13.01 10.66
CA VAL A 324 -3.91 13.51 11.72
C VAL A 324 -3.60 14.97 12.07
N VAL A 325 -2.33 15.35 12.20
CA VAL A 325 -1.93 16.75 12.42
C VAL A 325 -2.39 17.65 11.26
N MET A 326 -2.26 17.21 10.01
CA MET A 326 -2.77 17.96 8.84
C MET A 326 -4.29 18.12 8.88
N ILE A 327 -5.04 17.08 9.26
CA ILE A 327 -6.49 17.16 9.42
C ILE A 327 -6.86 18.14 10.53
N ILE A 328 -6.21 18.07 11.69
CA ILE A 328 -6.40 19.02 12.79
C ILE A 328 -6.07 20.45 12.33
N MET A 329 -5.01 20.64 11.55
CA MET A 329 -4.67 21.95 10.99
C MET A 329 -5.78 22.50 10.10
N VAL A 330 -6.27 21.71 9.14
CA VAL A 330 -7.36 22.13 8.24
C VAL A 330 -8.65 22.43 9.03
N LEU A 331 -8.96 21.62 10.03
CA LEU A 331 -10.10 21.82 10.92
C LEU A 331 -9.97 23.15 11.69
N GLN A 332 -8.76 23.48 12.16
CA GLN A 332 -8.47 24.73 12.84
C GLN A 332 -8.64 25.96 11.93
N LEU A 333 -8.28 25.87 10.65
CA LEU A 333 -8.47 27.00 9.71
C LEU A 333 -9.93 27.45 9.64
N ALA A 334 -10.87 26.50 9.65
CA ALA A 334 -12.30 26.78 9.58
C ALA A 334 -12.89 27.18 10.95
N ALA A 335 -12.37 26.65 12.04
CA ALA A 335 -12.95 26.81 13.37
C ALA A 335 -12.34 27.96 14.20
N SER A 336 -11.13 28.45 13.92
CA SER A 336 -10.38 29.31 14.86
C SER A 336 -10.65 30.81 14.74
N GLU A 337 -11.86 31.22 14.32
CA GLU A 337 -12.31 32.64 14.27
C GLU A 337 -11.42 33.60 13.45
N GLY A 338 -10.59 33.11 12.53
CA GLY A 338 -9.55 33.94 11.91
C GLY A 338 -10.06 35.12 11.08
N ILE A 339 -11.12 34.88 10.30
CA ILE A 339 -11.66 35.86 9.34
C ILE A 339 -13.06 36.33 9.74
N PHE A 340 -13.86 35.43 10.33
CA PHE A 340 -15.22 35.70 10.77
C PHE A 340 -15.43 35.18 12.20
N PRO A 341 -16.34 35.80 12.98
CA PRO A 341 -16.70 35.32 14.31
C PRO A 341 -17.24 33.87 14.27
N ILE A 342 -16.97 33.07 15.31
CA ILE A 342 -17.40 31.66 15.34
C ILE A 342 -18.92 31.48 15.21
N GLN A 343 -19.68 32.49 15.63
CA GLN A 343 -21.14 32.50 15.60
C GLN A 343 -21.72 32.47 14.18
N THR A 344 -20.92 32.82 13.16
CA THR A 344 -21.34 32.74 11.75
C THR A 344 -21.02 31.39 11.10
N ALA A 345 -20.22 30.54 11.77
CA ALA A 345 -19.90 29.20 11.30
C ALA A 345 -21.04 28.21 11.61
N SER A 346 -21.05 27.05 10.95
CA SER A 346 -22.04 26.00 11.24
C SER A 346 -21.85 25.43 12.65
N GLY A 347 -22.91 24.84 13.23
CA GLY A 347 -22.89 24.31 14.60
C GLY A 347 -21.78 23.27 14.86
N PHE A 348 -21.35 22.55 13.83
CA PHE A 348 -20.21 21.64 13.91
C PHE A 348 -18.89 22.37 14.28
N PHE A 349 -18.57 23.46 13.60
CA PHE A 349 -17.35 24.23 13.87
C PHE A 349 -17.42 24.96 15.21
N GLN A 350 -18.61 25.43 15.59
CA GLN A 350 -18.84 26.03 16.91
C GLN A 350 -18.57 25.04 18.04
N ALA A 351 -18.96 23.77 17.89
CA ALA A 351 -18.75 22.72 18.90
C ALA A 351 -17.28 22.33 19.06
N ILE A 352 -16.49 22.38 17.99
CA ILE A 352 -15.08 21.97 17.98
C ILE A 352 -14.14 23.11 18.38
N ASN A 353 -14.50 24.36 18.06
CA ASN A 353 -13.68 25.55 18.31
C ASN A 353 -13.01 25.61 19.71
N PRO A 354 -13.68 25.28 20.83
CA PRO A 354 -13.07 25.32 22.16
C PRO A 354 -11.99 24.26 22.41
N TRP A 355 -11.91 23.22 21.57
CA TRP A 355 -11.00 22.09 21.73
C TRP A 355 -9.73 22.21 20.89
N LEU A 356 -9.57 23.36 20.23
CA LEU A 356 -8.50 23.60 19.27
C LEU A 356 -7.48 24.58 19.86
N PRO A 357 -6.19 24.24 19.91
CA PRO A 357 -5.19 25.11 20.51
C PRO A 357 -5.00 26.41 19.71
N MET A 358 -5.21 26.40 18.39
CA MET A 358 -5.12 27.60 17.54
C MET A 358 -6.19 28.65 17.88
N THR A 359 -7.38 28.24 18.32
CA THR A 359 -8.42 29.16 18.81
C THR A 359 -7.89 30.03 19.95
N HIS A 360 -7.23 29.40 20.91
CA HIS A 360 -6.76 30.08 22.11
C HIS A 360 -5.55 30.97 21.84
N SER A 361 -4.65 30.57 20.94
CA SER A 361 -3.54 31.46 20.54
C SER A 361 -4.05 32.69 19.82
N ILE A 362 -5.06 32.56 18.95
CA ILE A 362 -5.66 33.70 18.24
C ILE A 362 -6.28 34.70 19.22
N ILE A 363 -7.05 34.23 20.21
CA ILE A 363 -7.66 35.11 21.21
C ILE A 363 -6.58 35.79 22.06
N ALA A 364 -5.54 35.05 22.48
CA ALA A 364 -4.42 35.62 23.22
C ALA A 364 -3.63 36.65 22.38
N TYR A 365 -3.46 36.42 21.08
CA TYR A 365 -2.82 37.36 20.17
C TYR A 365 -3.66 38.61 19.93
N ARG A 366 -5.00 38.51 19.86
CA ARG A 366 -5.88 39.69 19.76
C ARG A 366 -5.65 40.65 20.93
N HIS A 367 -5.56 40.12 22.15
CA HIS A 367 -5.21 40.94 23.32
C HIS A 367 -3.80 41.52 23.21
N ALA A 368 -2.80 40.70 22.86
CA ALA A 368 -1.41 41.13 22.81
C ALA A 368 -1.11 42.18 21.71
N ILE A 369 -1.83 42.13 20.59
CA ILE A 369 -1.60 43.00 19.43
C ILE A 369 -2.40 44.30 19.54
N SER A 370 -3.68 44.25 19.92
CA SER A 370 -4.58 45.41 19.83
C SER A 370 -5.33 45.76 21.12
N GLY A 371 -5.02 45.09 22.24
CA GLY A 371 -5.67 45.32 23.54
C GLY A 371 -7.18 45.02 23.60
N GLY A 372 -7.80 44.57 22.49
CA GLY A 372 -9.25 44.58 22.27
C GLY A 372 -10.05 43.52 23.03
N VAL A 373 -9.41 42.76 23.92
CA VAL A 373 -10.02 41.68 24.71
C VAL A 373 -9.64 41.89 26.16
N ASP A 374 -10.48 41.48 27.11
CA ASP A 374 -10.18 41.62 28.53
C ASP A 374 -8.94 40.81 28.98
N SER A 375 -8.23 41.33 29.98
CA SER A 375 -7.01 40.71 30.54
C SER A 375 -7.25 39.37 31.22
N ALA A 376 -8.45 39.14 31.80
CA ALA A 376 -8.81 37.85 32.37
C ALA A 376 -8.97 36.78 31.28
N LEU A 377 -9.58 37.15 30.14
CA LEU A 377 -9.71 36.28 28.98
C LEU A 377 -8.34 35.91 28.39
N TYR A 378 -7.41 36.87 28.28
CA TYR A 378 -6.03 36.58 27.87
C TYR A 378 -5.40 35.51 28.76
N THR A 379 -5.49 35.69 30.08
CA THR A 379 -4.90 34.77 31.06
C THR A 379 -5.53 33.39 30.96
N GLN A 380 -6.85 33.30 30.81
CA GLN A 380 -7.56 32.04 30.61
C GLN A 380 -7.06 31.30 29.38
N HIS A 381 -6.92 31.97 28.23
CA HIS A 381 -6.47 31.33 27.00
C HIS A 381 -4.99 30.94 27.02
N MET A 382 -4.14 31.73 27.70
CA MET A 382 -2.75 31.34 27.98
C MET A 382 -2.67 30.10 28.87
N LEU A 383 -3.51 29.99 29.91
CA LEU A 383 -3.57 28.80 30.76
C LEU A 383 -4.04 27.56 29.98
N ILE A 384 -5.02 27.71 29.09
CA ILE A 384 -5.47 26.60 28.24
C ILE A 384 -4.36 26.14 27.28
N LEU A 385 -3.63 27.07 26.64
CA LEU A 385 -2.47 26.74 25.81
C LEU A 385 -1.37 26.03 26.60
N ALA A 386 -1.07 26.50 27.81
CA ALA A 386 -0.15 25.82 28.71
C ALA A 386 -0.66 24.41 29.05
N GLY A 387 -1.97 24.25 29.27
CA GLY A 387 -2.63 22.95 29.42
C GLY A 387 -2.38 22.01 28.24
N PHE A 388 -2.56 22.49 27.00
CA PHE A 388 -2.25 21.70 25.81
C PHE A 388 -0.79 21.25 25.77
N ALA A 389 0.16 22.15 26.06
CA ALA A 389 1.57 21.82 26.10
C ALA A 389 1.87 20.76 27.17
N LEU A 390 1.37 20.96 28.40
CA LEU A 390 1.61 20.07 29.53
C LEU A 390 0.99 18.68 29.31
N VAL A 391 -0.27 18.61 28.88
CA VAL A 391 -0.96 17.35 28.60
C VAL A 391 -0.26 16.61 27.46
N ALA A 392 0.11 17.30 26.38
CA ALA A 392 0.80 16.66 25.26
C ALA A 392 2.14 16.04 25.69
N ASN A 393 2.93 16.76 26.50
CA ASN A 393 4.19 16.26 27.02
C ASN A 393 4.02 15.12 28.03
N ALA A 394 3.02 15.20 28.91
CA ALA A 394 2.72 14.13 29.87
C ALA A 394 2.31 12.83 29.15
N LEU A 395 1.41 12.93 28.16
CA LEU A 395 1.02 11.80 27.33
C LEU A 395 2.21 11.23 26.54
N LEU A 396 3.11 12.10 26.07
CA LEU A 396 4.31 11.66 25.37
C LEU A 396 5.22 10.87 26.31
N ILE A 397 5.50 11.37 27.52
CA ILE A 397 6.30 10.65 28.52
C ILE A 397 5.63 9.32 28.88
N GLY A 398 4.30 9.30 29.04
CA GLY A 398 3.51 8.07 29.24
C GLY A 398 3.66 7.06 28.10
N PHE A 399 3.66 7.53 26.85
CA PHE A 399 3.90 6.68 25.68
C PHE A 399 5.34 6.15 25.65
N LEU A 400 6.33 6.99 25.96
CA LEU A 400 7.74 6.59 25.96
C LEU A 400 8.07 5.62 27.11
N THR A 401 7.44 5.75 28.28
CA THR A 401 7.55 4.76 29.37
C THR A 401 6.97 3.41 28.95
N TRP A 402 5.74 3.40 28.40
CA TRP A 402 5.12 2.17 27.90
C TRP A 402 5.96 1.49 26.81
N ARG A 403 6.44 2.26 25.82
CA ARG A 403 7.27 1.72 24.73
C ARG A 403 8.65 1.27 25.22
N GLY A 404 9.23 2.00 26.16
CA GLY A 404 10.51 1.68 26.78
C GLY A 404 10.49 0.33 27.48
N THR A 405 9.48 0.04 28.31
CA THR A 405 9.38 -1.26 29.01
C THR A 405 9.38 -2.47 28.07
N ARG A 406 8.85 -2.35 26.84
CA ARG A 406 8.87 -3.42 25.84
C ARG A 406 10.21 -3.60 25.12
N GLN A 407 11.08 -2.59 25.09
CA GLN A 407 12.41 -2.68 24.47
C GLN A 407 13.53 -2.90 25.50
N PHE A 408 13.37 -2.42 26.74
CA PHE A 408 14.37 -2.57 27.80
C PHE A 408 14.33 -3.94 28.49
N ALA A 409 13.17 -4.63 28.49
CA ALA A 409 13.05 -5.95 29.11
C ALA A 409 13.87 -7.06 28.41
N HIS A 410 14.14 -6.93 27.11
CA HIS A 410 14.82 -7.99 26.32
C HIS A 410 16.35 -7.97 26.38
N THR A 411 16.96 -7.37 27.41
CA THR A 411 18.43 -7.25 27.48
C THR A 411 19.03 -7.49 28.87
N THR A 412 18.36 -8.25 29.73
CA THR A 412 18.88 -8.60 31.07
C THR A 412 19.15 -10.09 31.28
N VAL A 413 19.24 -10.89 30.22
CA VAL A 413 19.73 -12.27 30.32
C VAL A 413 20.86 -12.43 29.32
N ASP A 414 22.08 -12.26 29.83
CA ASP A 414 23.31 -12.99 29.48
C ASP A 414 24.52 -12.12 29.85
N GLY A 415 25.01 -12.40 31.04
CA GLY A 415 26.22 -11.85 31.64
C GLY A 415 26.62 -12.78 32.77
N ASP A 416 27.13 -13.95 32.41
CA ASP A 416 28.22 -14.69 33.07
C ASP A 416 28.77 -15.75 32.10
#